data_AF-A0A8S1THW8-F1
#
_entry.id   AF-A0A8S1THW8-F1
#
_cell.length_a   1.000
_cell.length_b   1.000
_cell.length_c   1.000
_cell.angle_alpha   90.00
_cell.angle_beta   90.00
_cell.angle_gamma   90.00
#
_symmetry.space_group_name_H-M   'P 1'
#
loop_
_entity.id
_entity.type
_entity.pdbx_description
1 polymer ?
#
loop_
_entity_poly.entity_id
_entity_poly.type
_entity_poly.pdbx_seq_one_letter_code
_entity_poly.pdbx_strand_id
1 'polypeptide(L)'
;MEEINTQKIEDSPAPSRCYLWNNDKCQVGIPIDNQRQPEEDIELQIIFTKMNSTIDETPFHETKCQKQKQDLSYKAEFNMKHFAQYYTYQLLFYIFGPFTCLFFFNKPMLMYNLGFWSCRQDVVFHYLQWGGHIFSLVMYFYFELISSLEMGLLWFSLLTRSIIIAAKFSTLNEDRIQLYEQSRLSEKTIKFDTVLFDWAAQTKKLKYLEIARSAKRHDFDTQFFYFDFIVEPMQETQKALAQEQNIEIDEAKNGKYSGINLISYFIESFQQLNTRKYILMTSLLIGLIIVATPKAIYCYNHFYSPLEVFLNVVCGIFQTIQFNCIFMYLLIALDDMKRKIFLLDQVFYLISTKRVKCCEFKLAPTIDINCPRTIEAWSMLRSITFDYGASYHIRNQVYFTILILFCIVSIIFVLQIILDYFIIDYYYLITLGIIFCIYFIFVSCYLMSAAKINEYFEEFKTQIENLKFICQDVKRMKQYYFEDCLSEPQNFIHKSFVNHLKQQHGKDTLVIYQRIDCLIESLENAQKHIEYDCRNYPLRLYGIKISFEILQNFVVGLFTVISFVIQQRFSS
;
A
#
# COMPACT_ATOMS: atom_id res chain seq x y z
N MET A 1 32.07 55.93 -7.79
CA MET A 1 31.71 54.56 -8.22
C MET A 1 30.63 54.08 -7.25
N GLU A 2 29.47 54.72 -7.14
CA GLU A 2 28.42 55.00 -8.13
C GLU A 2 27.99 53.77 -8.95
N GLU A 3 26.69 53.50 -8.81
CA GLU A 3 25.84 52.53 -9.52
C GLU A 3 26.08 51.04 -9.27
N ILE A 4 25.20 50.44 -8.47
CA ILE A 4 24.31 49.30 -8.80
C ILE A 4 23.51 49.05 -7.51
N ASN A 5 22.37 49.71 -7.37
CA ASN A 5 21.40 49.39 -6.32
C ASN A 5 20.00 49.72 -6.82
N THR A 6 19.48 48.85 -7.69
CA THR A 6 18.07 48.75 -8.11
C THR A 6 17.92 47.49 -8.96
N GLN A 7 17.97 46.32 -8.32
CA GLN A 7 17.37 45.12 -8.91
C GLN A 7 16.20 44.69 -8.04
N LYS A 8 15.04 44.84 -8.66
CA LYS A 8 13.70 44.55 -8.18
C LYS A 8 13.61 43.12 -7.67
N ILE A 9 12.83 43.00 -6.60
CA ILE A 9 12.15 41.79 -6.15
C ILE A 9 11.08 41.45 -7.19
N GLU A 10 11.47 40.78 -8.28
CA GLU A 10 10.57 40.26 -9.32
C GLU A 10 11.36 39.15 -10.04
N ASP A 11 11.49 37.98 -9.40
CA ASP A 11 11.85 36.70 -10.06
C ASP A 11 11.71 35.55 -9.05
N SER A 12 10.47 35.27 -8.66
CA SER A 12 10.09 33.89 -8.41
C SER A 12 9.41 33.42 -9.69
N PRO A 13 9.93 32.41 -10.41
CA PRO A 13 9.19 31.87 -11.54
C PRO A 13 7.85 31.36 -10.99
N ALA A 14 6.77 32.02 -11.42
CA ALA A 14 5.43 31.51 -11.22
C ALA A 14 5.43 30.02 -11.62
N PRO A 15 4.83 29.12 -10.82
CA PRO A 15 4.78 27.71 -11.16
C PRO A 15 4.22 27.59 -12.57
N SER A 16 4.98 26.90 -13.42
CA SER A 16 4.59 26.59 -14.79
C SER A 16 3.17 26.02 -14.80
N ARG A 17 2.35 26.52 -15.72
CA ARG A 17 0.96 26.13 -16.00
C ARG A 17 0.80 24.65 -16.36
N CYS A 18 1.11 23.74 -15.45
CA CYS A 18 0.71 22.35 -15.53
C CYS A 18 -0.25 22.09 -14.36
N TYR A 19 -1.51 21.85 -14.71
CA TYR A 19 -2.65 21.67 -13.80
C TYR A 19 -3.13 22.94 -13.10
N LEU A 20 -3.55 23.94 -13.89
CA LEU A 20 -4.65 24.80 -13.43
C LEU A 20 -5.86 23.89 -13.19
N TRP A 21 -6.11 23.64 -11.90
CA TRP A 21 -7.31 23.01 -11.39
C TRP A 21 -8.51 23.76 -11.96
N ASN A 22 -9.28 23.11 -12.85
CA ASN A 22 -10.44 23.72 -13.46
C ASN A 22 -11.60 23.61 -12.44
N ASN A 23 -11.65 24.57 -11.51
CA ASN A 23 -12.63 24.63 -10.41
C ASN A 23 -14.09 24.74 -10.91
N ASP A 24 -14.31 25.10 -12.18
CA ASP A 24 -15.64 25.37 -12.73
C ASP A 24 -16.47 24.12 -13.07
N LYS A 25 -15.98 22.89 -12.83
CA LYS A 25 -16.73 21.66 -13.14
C LYS A 25 -17.12 20.77 -11.95
N CYS A 26 -16.86 21.20 -10.71
CA CYS A 26 -17.25 20.46 -9.50
C CYS A 26 -18.28 21.21 -8.61
N GLN A 27 -19.21 21.95 -9.22
CA GLN A 27 -20.43 22.44 -8.55
C GLN A 27 -21.71 21.82 -9.13
N VAL A 28 -21.68 20.56 -9.58
CA VAL A 28 -22.91 19.79 -9.70
C VAL A 28 -23.23 19.28 -8.30
N GLY A 29 -23.97 20.09 -7.54
CA GLY A 29 -24.56 19.72 -6.26
C GLY A 29 -25.52 18.55 -6.47
N ILE A 30 -25.01 17.33 -6.32
CA ILE A 30 -25.84 16.21 -5.92
C ILE A 30 -26.25 16.53 -4.48
N PRO A 31 -27.54 16.62 -4.13
CA PRO A 31 -27.94 16.73 -2.74
C PRO A 31 -27.42 15.49 -2.01
N ILE A 32 -26.36 15.67 -1.22
CA ILE A 32 -25.86 14.63 -0.33
C ILE A 32 -26.91 14.51 0.76
N ASP A 33 -27.57 13.35 0.77
CA ASP A 33 -28.55 12.95 1.76
C ASP A 33 -27.83 12.78 3.12
N ASN A 34 -27.63 13.90 3.82
CA ASN A 34 -26.88 14.03 5.09
C ASN A 34 -27.56 13.34 6.29
N GLN A 35 -28.58 12.52 6.09
CA GLN A 35 -29.33 11.91 7.20
C GLN A 35 -28.86 10.50 7.59
N ARG A 36 -27.85 9.92 6.92
CA ARG A 36 -27.32 8.57 7.26
C ARG A 36 -25.90 8.51 7.86
N GLN A 37 -25.24 9.65 8.10
CA GLN A 37 -23.92 9.68 8.75
C GLN A 37 -23.86 9.44 10.28
N PRO A 38 -24.91 9.64 11.10
CA PRO A 38 -24.70 9.62 12.55
C PRO A 38 -24.34 8.23 13.10
N GLU A 39 -24.77 7.12 12.48
CA GLU A 39 -24.46 5.77 12.98
C GLU A 39 -23.00 5.34 12.76
N GLU A 40 -22.37 5.73 11.64
CA GLU A 40 -20.98 5.35 11.35
C GLU A 40 -19.97 6.15 12.20
N ASP A 41 -20.29 7.42 12.48
CA ASP A 41 -19.51 8.26 13.39
C ASP A 41 -19.63 7.77 14.85
N ILE A 42 -20.81 7.26 15.26
CA ILE A 42 -20.99 6.63 16.57
C ILE A 42 -20.17 5.35 16.69
N GLU A 43 -20.13 4.48 15.66
CA GLU A 43 -19.26 3.29 15.69
C GLU A 43 -17.78 3.65 15.79
N LEU A 44 -17.34 4.68 15.06
CA LEU A 44 -15.95 5.16 15.10
C LEU A 44 -15.59 5.77 16.45
N GLN A 45 -16.49 6.58 17.02
CA GLN A 45 -16.35 7.12 18.37
C GLN A 45 -16.33 6.00 19.40
N ILE A 46 -17.24 5.03 19.34
CA ILE A 46 -17.23 3.88 20.26
C ILE A 46 -15.93 3.09 20.13
N ILE A 47 -15.40 2.90 18.91
CA ILE A 47 -14.11 2.24 18.70
C ILE A 47 -12.97 3.06 19.34
N PHE A 48 -12.93 4.38 19.14
CA PHE A 48 -11.93 5.28 19.74
C PHE A 48 -12.04 5.33 21.26
N THR A 49 -13.25 5.54 21.79
CA THR A 49 -13.53 5.56 23.22
C THR A 49 -13.19 4.23 23.85
N LYS A 50 -13.48 3.10 23.20
CA LYS A 50 -13.11 1.76 23.70
C LYS A 50 -11.60 1.49 23.60
N MET A 51 -10.93 1.99 22.56
CA MET A 51 -9.45 1.94 22.45
C MET A 51 -8.78 2.74 23.56
N ASN A 52 -9.33 3.91 23.91
CA ASN A 52 -8.80 4.79 24.96
C ASN A 52 -9.24 4.36 26.37
N SER A 53 -10.44 3.80 26.54
CA SER A 53 -11.00 3.42 27.85
C SER A 53 -10.54 2.04 28.34
N THR A 54 -10.02 1.17 27.48
CA THR A 54 -9.39 -0.09 27.93
C THR A 54 -8.04 0.09 28.63
N ILE A 55 -7.57 1.33 28.80
CA ILE A 55 -6.29 1.64 29.43
C ILE A 55 -6.44 1.88 30.95
N ASP A 56 -7.63 2.21 31.45
CA ASP A 56 -7.84 2.53 32.87
C ASP A 56 -8.80 1.54 33.58
N GLU A 57 -8.41 1.13 34.79
CA GLU A 57 -9.20 0.51 35.86
C GLU A 57 -9.39 -1.02 35.99
N THR A 58 -8.61 -1.89 35.32
CA THR A 58 -8.59 -3.33 35.71
C THR A 58 -7.45 -3.65 36.70
N PRO A 59 -7.71 -4.47 37.75
CA PRO A 59 -6.74 -4.74 38.82
C PRO A 59 -5.44 -5.36 38.30
N PHE A 60 -4.32 -4.86 38.81
CA PHE A 60 -2.93 -4.95 38.32
C PHE A 60 -2.35 -6.36 38.10
N HIS A 61 -3.06 -7.44 38.48
CA HIS A 61 -2.55 -8.81 38.39
C HIS A 61 -3.10 -9.65 37.21
N GLU A 62 -4.27 -9.31 36.66
CA GLU A 62 -4.78 -9.94 35.42
C GLU A 62 -4.32 -9.20 34.14
N THR A 63 -3.73 -8.01 34.30
CA THR A 63 -3.42 -7.09 33.21
C THR A 63 -2.25 -7.51 32.34
N LYS A 64 -1.20 -8.19 32.85
CA LYS A 64 -0.03 -8.51 32.00
C LYS A 64 -0.36 -9.51 30.88
N CYS A 65 -1.11 -10.57 31.18
CA CYS A 65 -1.47 -11.57 30.17
C CYS A 65 -2.52 -11.04 29.19
N GLN A 66 -3.49 -10.26 29.67
CA GLN A 66 -4.49 -9.61 28.81
C GLN A 66 -3.86 -8.52 27.94
N LYS A 67 -2.99 -7.67 28.50
CA LYS A 67 -2.25 -6.64 27.76
C LYS A 67 -1.33 -7.28 26.72
N GLN A 68 -0.60 -8.34 27.07
CA GLN A 68 0.22 -9.08 26.10
C GLN A 68 -0.62 -9.71 24.98
N LYS A 69 -1.80 -10.27 25.27
CA LYS A 69 -2.74 -10.75 24.25
C LYS A 69 -3.29 -9.62 23.38
N GLN A 70 -3.57 -8.46 23.99
CA GLN A 70 -4.06 -7.29 23.29
C GLN A 70 -2.98 -6.72 22.37
N ASP A 71 -1.72 -6.65 22.80
CA ASP A 71 -0.59 -6.15 22.01
C ASP A 71 -0.28 -7.10 20.83
N LEU A 72 -0.37 -8.42 21.05
CA LEU A 72 -0.30 -9.42 19.97
C LEU A 72 -1.44 -9.25 18.96
N SER A 73 -2.62 -8.78 19.38
CA SER A 73 -3.76 -8.56 18.47
C SER A 73 -3.54 -7.41 17.48
N TYR A 74 -2.56 -6.54 17.68
CA TYR A 74 -2.26 -5.47 16.72
C TYR A 74 -1.13 -5.82 15.76
N LYS A 75 -0.32 -6.84 16.09
CA LYS A 75 0.73 -7.34 15.23
C LYS A 75 0.13 -8.03 14.02
N ALA A 76 0.47 -7.53 12.84
CA ALA A 76 0.12 -8.17 11.60
C ALA A 76 1.04 -9.39 11.41
N GLU A 77 0.58 -10.57 11.82
CA GLU A 77 1.30 -11.83 11.65
C GLU A 77 0.55 -12.74 10.67
N PHE A 78 1.31 -13.53 9.89
CA PHE A 78 0.73 -14.50 8.97
C PHE A 78 0.63 -15.86 9.65
N ASN A 79 -0.59 -16.29 9.95
CA ASN A 79 -0.85 -17.60 10.54
C ASN A 79 -1.03 -18.68 9.46
N MET A 80 0.00 -19.52 9.29
CA MET A 80 0.01 -20.62 8.31
C MET A 80 -1.08 -21.67 8.55
N LYS A 81 -1.48 -21.93 9.80
CA LYS A 81 -2.55 -22.88 10.12
C LYS A 81 -3.88 -22.39 9.57
N HIS A 82 -4.20 -21.12 9.82
CA HIS A 82 -5.40 -20.49 9.26
C HIS A 82 -5.33 -20.46 7.74
N PHE A 83 -4.19 -20.06 7.16
CA PHE A 83 -4.03 -20.09 5.71
C PHE A 83 -4.40 -21.45 5.12
N ALA A 84 -3.79 -22.54 5.61
CA ALA A 84 -4.05 -23.89 5.13
C ALA A 84 -5.52 -24.29 5.30
N GLN A 85 -6.11 -24.05 6.48
CA GLN A 85 -7.50 -24.39 6.77
C GLN A 85 -8.48 -23.69 5.81
N TYR A 86 -8.37 -22.37 5.69
CA TYR A 86 -9.27 -21.59 4.85
C TYR A 86 -9.01 -21.82 3.34
N TYR A 87 -7.76 -22.07 2.95
CA TYR A 87 -7.43 -22.48 1.59
C TYR A 87 -8.12 -23.81 1.24
N THR A 88 -8.06 -24.81 2.11
CA THR A 88 -8.78 -26.08 1.91
C THR A 88 -10.28 -25.87 1.80
N TYR A 89 -10.88 -24.99 2.61
CA TYR A 89 -12.31 -24.67 2.50
C TYR A 89 -12.67 -24.08 1.13
N GLN A 90 -11.86 -23.14 0.62
CA GLN A 90 -12.07 -22.56 -0.70
C GLN A 90 -11.89 -23.61 -1.81
N LEU A 91 -10.87 -24.48 -1.73
CA LEU A 91 -10.69 -25.57 -2.68
C LEU A 91 -11.88 -26.52 -2.72
N LEU A 92 -12.37 -26.94 -1.55
CA LEU A 92 -13.56 -27.78 -1.47
C LEU A 92 -14.79 -27.09 -2.07
N PHE A 93 -14.94 -25.77 -1.88
CA PHE A 93 -16.00 -25.00 -2.53
C PHE A 93 -15.84 -24.93 -4.06
N TYR A 94 -14.63 -24.79 -4.59
CA TYR A 94 -14.46 -24.80 -6.05
C TYR A 94 -14.73 -26.17 -6.68
N ILE A 95 -14.46 -27.26 -5.95
CA ILE A 95 -14.73 -28.63 -6.40
C ILE A 95 -16.23 -28.96 -6.28
N PHE A 96 -16.83 -28.77 -5.11
CA PHE A 96 -18.20 -29.23 -4.81
C PHE A 96 -19.26 -28.12 -4.87
N GLY A 97 -18.86 -26.86 -4.92
CA GLY A 97 -19.77 -25.71 -5.00
C GLY A 97 -20.65 -25.56 -3.75
N PRO A 98 -21.95 -25.28 -3.92
CA PRO A 98 -22.86 -25.11 -2.79
C PRO A 98 -22.99 -26.39 -1.94
N PHE A 99 -22.68 -27.57 -2.49
CA PHE A 99 -22.71 -28.84 -1.76
C PHE A 99 -21.63 -28.93 -0.68
N THR A 100 -20.62 -28.04 -0.68
CA THR A 100 -19.62 -27.96 0.40
C THR A 100 -20.24 -27.74 1.78
N CYS A 101 -21.41 -27.11 1.84
CA CYS A 101 -22.15 -26.93 3.09
C CYS A 101 -22.56 -28.26 3.75
N LEU A 102 -22.69 -29.35 2.99
CA LEU A 102 -22.99 -30.68 3.53
C LEU A 102 -21.81 -31.27 4.32
N PHE A 103 -20.56 -31.02 3.88
CA PHE A 103 -19.37 -31.47 4.60
C PHE A 103 -19.15 -30.69 5.91
N PHE A 104 -19.66 -29.46 5.99
CA PHE A 104 -19.49 -28.57 7.14
C PHE A 104 -20.82 -28.25 7.84
N PHE A 105 -21.75 -29.21 7.90
CA PHE A 105 -23.06 -29.02 8.52
C PHE A 105 -22.99 -28.57 10.00
N ASN A 106 -21.90 -28.92 10.70
CA ASN A 106 -21.63 -28.51 12.07
C ASN A 106 -21.17 -27.04 12.22
N LYS A 107 -20.88 -26.33 11.13
CA LYS A 107 -20.38 -24.95 11.14
C LYS A 107 -21.20 -24.02 10.21
N PRO A 108 -22.54 -23.90 10.39
CA PRO A 108 -23.39 -23.14 9.47
C PRO A 108 -23.06 -21.64 9.46
N MET A 109 -22.67 -21.08 10.60
CA MET A 109 -22.29 -19.67 10.71
C MET A 109 -21.02 -19.37 9.90
N LEU A 110 -20.03 -20.25 9.97
CA LEU A 110 -18.82 -20.14 9.17
C LEU A 110 -19.13 -20.18 7.67
N MET A 111 -19.99 -21.12 7.22
CA MET A 111 -20.36 -21.23 5.81
C MET A 111 -21.08 -19.97 5.30
N TYR A 112 -21.95 -19.38 6.13
CA TYR A 112 -22.57 -18.09 5.82
C TYR A 112 -21.55 -16.95 5.72
N ASN A 113 -20.61 -16.88 6.67
CA ASN A 113 -19.62 -15.82 6.72
C ASN A 113 -18.59 -15.93 5.59
N LEU A 114 -18.23 -17.15 5.17
CA LEU A 114 -17.38 -17.42 4.00
C LEU A 114 -18.06 -17.14 2.67
N GLY A 115 -19.39 -16.90 2.68
CA GLY A 115 -20.16 -16.69 1.47
C GLY A 115 -20.38 -17.98 0.68
N PHE A 116 -20.44 -19.13 1.34
CA PHE A 116 -20.78 -20.42 0.72
C PHE A 116 -22.29 -20.66 0.73
N TRP A 117 -23.04 -19.94 1.58
CA TRP A 117 -24.49 -20.04 1.71
C TRP A 117 -25.12 -18.69 2.09
N SER A 118 -25.80 -18.03 1.15
CA SER A 118 -26.64 -16.84 1.37
C SER A 118 -27.27 -16.37 0.04
N CYS A 119 -28.17 -15.39 0.10
CA CYS A 119 -28.68 -14.64 -1.07
C CYS A 119 -27.96 -13.29 -1.26
N ARG A 120 -26.80 -13.07 -0.63
CA ARG A 120 -26.02 -11.84 -0.84
C ARG A 120 -25.40 -11.81 -2.24
N GLN A 121 -25.18 -10.61 -2.77
CA GLN A 121 -24.64 -10.42 -4.12
C GLN A 121 -23.24 -11.05 -4.32
N ASP A 122 -22.37 -11.00 -3.31
CA ASP A 122 -21.04 -11.63 -3.34
C ASP A 122 -21.13 -13.16 -3.45
N VAL A 123 -22.12 -13.76 -2.78
CA VAL A 123 -22.37 -15.21 -2.83
C VAL A 123 -22.94 -15.63 -4.18
N VAL A 124 -23.89 -14.87 -4.71
CA VAL A 124 -24.43 -15.11 -6.07
C VAL A 124 -23.30 -15.04 -7.10
N PHE A 125 -22.38 -14.09 -6.97
CA PHE A 125 -21.22 -13.99 -7.84
C PHE A 125 -20.27 -15.20 -7.68
N HIS A 126 -20.04 -15.70 -6.46
CA HIS A 126 -19.29 -16.94 -6.24
C HIS A 126 -19.96 -18.15 -6.90
N TYR A 127 -21.29 -18.29 -6.80
CA TYR A 127 -22.02 -19.36 -7.48
C TYR A 127 -21.96 -19.24 -8.99
N LEU A 128 -22.01 -18.02 -9.55
CA LEU A 128 -21.85 -17.80 -10.98
C LEU A 128 -20.47 -18.24 -11.46
N GLN A 129 -19.42 -17.95 -10.70
CA GLN A 129 -18.06 -18.38 -11.02
C GLN A 129 -17.90 -19.89 -10.95
N TRP A 130 -18.47 -20.52 -9.92
CA TRP A 130 -18.48 -21.98 -9.81
C TRP A 130 -19.29 -22.64 -10.94
N GLY A 131 -20.48 -22.11 -11.25
CA GLY A 131 -21.30 -22.58 -12.37
C GLY A 131 -20.57 -22.48 -13.70
N GLY A 132 -19.86 -21.37 -13.94
CA GLY A 132 -18.99 -21.19 -15.11
C GLY A 132 -17.82 -22.19 -15.15
N HIS A 133 -17.28 -22.57 -13.99
CA HIS A 133 -16.24 -23.60 -13.89
C HIS A 133 -16.78 -25.00 -14.23
N ILE A 134 -17.92 -25.40 -13.64
CA ILE A 134 -18.58 -26.67 -13.96
C ILE A 134 -18.97 -26.72 -15.44
N PHE A 135 -19.50 -25.61 -15.96
CA PHE A 135 -19.80 -25.49 -17.39
C PHE A 135 -18.55 -25.72 -18.24
N SER A 136 -17.42 -25.12 -17.88
CA SER A 136 -16.14 -25.33 -18.57
C SER A 136 -15.67 -26.79 -18.47
N LEU A 137 -15.81 -27.44 -17.32
CA LEU A 137 -15.49 -28.87 -17.17
C LEU A 137 -16.35 -29.76 -18.07
N VAL A 138 -17.65 -29.48 -18.17
CA VAL A 138 -18.55 -30.20 -19.08
C VAL A 138 -18.12 -29.98 -20.53
N MET A 139 -17.78 -28.74 -20.90
CA MET A 139 -17.27 -28.42 -22.24
C MET A 139 -15.95 -29.10 -22.57
N TYR A 140 -15.08 -29.28 -21.58
CA TYR A 140 -13.83 -30.00 -21.72
C TYR A 140 -14.06 -31.51 -21.94
N PHE A 141 -14.82 -32.18 -21.06
CA PHE A 141 -14.95 -33.64 -21.08
C PHE A 141 -15.96 -34.19 -22.10
N TYR A 142 -17.04 -33.46 -22.40
CA TYR A 142 -18.12 -33.97 -23.25
C TYR A 142 -18.11 -33.39 -24.66
N PHE A 143 -17.68 -32.14 -24.82
CA PHE A 143 -17.72 -31.44 -26.10
C PHE A 143 -16.32 -31.21 -26.71
N GLU A 144 -15.25 -31.47 -25.95
CA GLU A 144 -13.85 -31.25 -26.37
C GLU A 144 -13.57 -29.84 -26.90
N LEU A 145 -14.36 -28.84 -26.47
CA LEU A 145 -14.27 -27.45 -26.96
C LEU A 145 -13.21 -26.61 -26.25
N ILE A 146 -12.75 -27.08 -25.09
CA ILE A 146 -11.75 -26.40 -24.26
C ILE A 146 -10.47 -27.20 -24.34
N SER A 147 -9.34 -26.53 -24.58
CA SER A 147 -8.04 -27.20 -24.59
C SER A 147 -7.60 -27.56 -23.16
N SER A 148 -6.72 -28.56 -23.02
CA SER A 148 -6.14 -28.91 -21.71
C SER A 148 -5.41 -27.73 -21.06
N LEU A 149 -4.79 -26.86 -21.86
CA LEU A 149 -4.17 -25.62 -21.38
C LEU A 149 -5.22 -24.64 -20.83
N GLU A 150 -6.29 -24.37 -21.56
CA GLU A 150 -7.37 -23.48 -21.09
C GLU A 150 -7.96 -23.99 -19.76
N MET A 151 -8.14 -25.31 -19.64
CA MET A 151 -8.58 -25.93 -18.40
C MET A 151 -7.55 -25.78 -17.27
N GLY A 152 -6.26 -25.93 -17.57
CA GLY A 152 -5.17 -25.68 -16.62
C GLY A 152 -5.11 -24.21 -16.16
N LEU A 153 -5.36 -23.26 -17.06
CA LEU A 153 -5.43 -21.83 -16.76
C LEU A 153 -6.64 -21.47 -15.89
N LEU A 154 -7.78 -22.11 -16.14
CA LEU A 154 -8.98 -22.00 -15.31
C LEU A 154 -8.68 -22.47 -13.88
N TRP A 155 -8.06 -23.64 -13.74
CA TRP A 155 -7.61 -24.15 -12.43
C TRP A 155 -6.62 -23.21 -11.76
N PHE A 156 -5.60 -22.74 -12.49
CA PHE A 156 -4.63 -21.78 -11.98
C PHE A 156 -5.33 -20.52 -11.44
N SER A 157 -6.30 -19.97 -12.17
CA SER A 157 -7.09 -18.83 -11.75
C SER A 157 -7.85 -19.09 -10.44
N LEU A 158 -8.48 -20.25 -10.30
CA LEU A 158 -9.22 -20.64 -9.08
C LEU A 158 -8.29 -20.86 -7.88
N LEU A 159 -7.15 -21.53 -8.08
CA LEU A 159 -6.14 -21.73 -7.03
C LEU A 159 -5.61 -20.38 -6.54
N THR A 160 -5.26 -19.50 -7.48
CA THR A 160 -4.77 -18.14 -7.23
C THR A 160 -5.79 -17.30 -6.46
N ARG A 161 -7.07 -17.39 -6.82
CA ARG A 161 -8.17 -16.76 -6.07
C ARG A 161 -8.33 -17.35 -4.67
N SER A 162 -8.23 -18.66 -4.52
CA SER A 162 -8.31 -19.35 -3.23
C SER A 162 -7.20 -18.88 -2.28
N ILE A 163 -5.98 -18.66 -2.81
CA ILE A 163 -4.86 -18.08 -2.07
C ILE A 163 -5.21 -16.67 -1.57
N ILE A 164 -5.74 -15.79 -2.43
CA ILE A 164 -6.10 -14.41 -2.03
C ILE A 164 -7.10 -14.43 -0.88
N ILE A 165 -8.14 -15.27 -0.98
CA ILE A 165 -9.16 -15.39 0.06
C ILE A 165 -8.58 -15.99 1.34
N ALA A 166 -7.74 -17.03 1.25
CA ALA A 166 -7.11 -17.65 2.42
C ALA A 166 -6.13 -16.69 3.12
N ALA A 167 -5.39 -15.88 2.37
CA ALA A 167 -4.46 -14.88 2.91
C ALA A 167 -5.18 -13.80 3.73
N LYS A 168 -6.45 -13.49 3.41
CA LYS A 168 -7.28 -12.64 4.28
C LYS A 168 -7.37 -13.25 5.68
N PHE A 169 -7.81 -14.50 5.78
CA PHE A 169 -8.04 -15.15 7.07
C PHE A 169 -6.76 -15.42 7.85
N SER A 170 -5.64 -15.66 7.17
CA SER A 170 -4.36 -15.86 7.84
C SER A 170 -3.79 -14.62 8.52
N THR A 171 -4.29 -13.43 8.18
CA THR A 171 -3.90 -12.15 8.81
C THR A 171 -4.92 -11.63 9.82
N LEU A 172 -5.97 -12.41 10.11
CA LEU A 172 -6.93 -12.10 11.16
C LEU A 172 -6.47 -12.67 12.51
N ASN A 173 -6.75 -11.93 13.57
CA ASN A 173 -6.52 -12.39 14.94
C ASN A 173 -7.39 -13.60 15.28
N GLU A 174 -6.93 -14.42 16.22
CA GLU A 174 -7.65 -15.62 16.68
C GLU A 174 -9.09 -15.30 17.13
N ASP A 175 -9.29 -14.23 17.89
CA ASP A 175 -10.63 -13.82 18.36
C ASP A 175 -11.56 -13.46 17.20
N ARG A 176 -11.01 -12.86 16.13
CA ARG A 176 -11.78 -12.57 14.91
C ARG A 176 -12.12 -13.86 14.18
N ILE A 177 -11.18 -14.81 14.08
CA ILE A 177 -11.44 -16.13 13.50
C ILE A 177 -12.55 -16.87 14.28
N GLN A 178 -12.49 -16.86 15.61
CA GLN A 178 -13.53 -17.45 16.46
C GLN A 178 -14.89 -16.76 16.23
N LEU A 179 -14.92 -15.44 16.08
CA LEU A 179 -16.13 -14.71 15.74
C LEU A 179 -16.73 -15.16 14.39
N TYR A 180 -15.89 -15.42 13.38
CA TYR A 180 -16.31 -15.99 12.09
C TYR A 180 -16.85 -17.41 12.21
N GLU A 181 -16.33 -18.21 13.13
CA GLU A 181 -16.79 -19.59 13.34
C GLU A 181 -18.08 -19.67 14.16
N GLN A 182 -18.22 -18.82 15.18
CA GLN A 182 -19.26 -18.94 16.21
C GLN A 182 -20.49 -18.07 15.95
N SER A 183 -20.33 -16.93 15.27
CA SER A 183 -21.40 -15.92 15.15
C SER A 183 -21.72 -15.56 13.71
N ARG A 184 -22.97 -15.22 13.42
CA ARG A 184 -23.37 -14.70 12.10
C ARG A 184 -22.97 -13.23 12.01
N LEU A 185 -22.02 -12.91 11.14
CA LEU A 185 -21.54 -11.54 10.96
C LEU A 185 -22.48 -10.73 10.06
N SER A 186 -22.52 -9.42 10.31
CA SER A 186 -23.23 -8.48 9.45
C SER A 186 -22.54 -8.39 8.07
N GLU A 187 -23.33 -8.10 7.03
CA GLU A 187 -22.77 -7.91 5.68
C GLU A 187 -21.77 -6.75 5.62
N LYS A 188 -22.03 -5.66 6.35
CA LYS A 188 -21.10 -4.53 6.46
C LYS A 188 -19.75 -4.97 7.03
N THR A 189 -19.76 -5.79 8.09
CA THR A 189 -18.53 -6.33 8.71
C THR A 189 -17.75 -7.24 7.74
N ILE A 190 -18.45 -8.15 7.04
CA ILE A 190 -17.80 -9.06 6.08
C ILE A 190 -17.20 -8.30 4.90
N LYS A 191 -17.90 -7.28 4.38
CA LYS A 191 -17.39 -6.41 3.31
C LYS A 191 -16.16 -5.65 3.78
N PHE A 192 -16.21 -5.05 4.97
CA PHE A 192 -15.08 -4.34 5.57
C PHE A 192 -13.84 -5.24 5.74
N ASP A 193 -14.02 -6.45 6.27
CA ASP A 193 -12.92 -7.40 6.47
C ASP A 193 -12.35 -7.95 5.15
N THR A 194 -13.13 -7.93 4.08
CA THR A 194 -12.63 -8.28 2.74
C THR A 194 -11.56 -7.29 2.29
N VAL A 195 -11.59 -6.06 2.82
CA VAL A 195 -10.61 -4.98 2.67
C VAL A 195 -10.41 -4.52 1.23
N LEU A 196 -10.61 -5.33 0.19
CA LEU A 196 -10.24 -4.99 -1.18
C LEU A 196 -10.85 -3.67 -1.69
N PHE A 197 -12.18 -3.53 -1.63
CA PHE A 197 -12.85 -2.33 -2.11
C PHE A 197 -12.71 -1.15 -1.16
N ASP A 198 -12.78 -1.37 0.15
CA ASP A 198 -12.59 -0.29 1.14
C ASP A 198 -11.16 0.21 1.18
N TRP A 199 -10.19 -0.66 0.93
CA TRP A 199 -8.76 -0.36 0.77
C TRP A 199 -8.49 0.34 -0.53
N ALA A 200 -9.07 -0.16 -1.63
CA ALA A 200 -9.06 0.60 -2.84
C ALA A 200 -9.62 1.99 -2.53
N ALA A 201 -10.79 2.09 -1.87
CA ALA A 201 -11.57 3.28 -1.55
C ALA A 201 -10.98 4.24 -0.50
N GLN A 202 -10.07 3.77 0.37
CA GLN A 202 -9.50 4.52 1.49
C GLN A 202 -10.58 5.26 2.30
N THR A 203 -11.62 4.51 2.71
CA THR A 203 -12.72 5.10 3.49
C THR A 203 -12.20 5.74 4.78
N LYS A 204 -12.87 6.78 5.28
CA LYS A 204 -12.44 7.50 6.49
C LYS A 204 -12.23 6.53 7.66
N LYS A 205 -13.18 5.60 7.86
CA LYS A 205 -13.08 4.53 8.87
C LYS A 205 -11.80 3.70 8.73
N LEU A 206 -11.44 3.29 7.51
CA LEU A 206 -10.24 2.49 7.27
C LEU A 206 -8.96 3.29 7.55
N LYS A 207 -8.85 4.53 7.04
CA LYS A 207 -7.68 5.40 7.26
C LYS A 207 -7.37 5.52 8.75
N TYR A 208 -8.36 5.95 9.53
CA TYR A 208 -8.23 6.16 10.97
C TYR A 208 -7.84 4.89 11.72
N LEU A 209 -8.52 3.78 11.41
CA LEU A 209 -8.26 2.50 12.03
C LEU A 209 -6.84 1.99 11.77
N GLU A 210 -6.32 2.16 10.54
CA GLU A 210 -4.97 1.72 10.20
C GLU A 210 -3.89 2.63 10.78
N ILE A 211 -4.11 3.95 10.81
CA ILE A 211 -3.23 4.90 11.50
C ILE A 211 -3.16 4.58 12.99
N ALA A 212 -4.32 4.36 13.63
CA ALA A 212 -4.39 4.03 15.05
C ALA A 212 -3.73 2.67 15.37
N ARG A 213 -3.97 1.64 14.54
CA ARG A 213 -3.30 0.34 14.67
C ARG A 213 -1.79 0.47 14.54
N SER A 214 -1.33 1.30 13.62
CA SER A 214 0.09 1.53 13.41
C SER A 214 0.73 2.27 14.57
N ALA A 215 0.13 3.37 15.03
CA ALA A 215 0.58 4.09 16.21
C ALA A 215 0.66 3.17 17.44
N LYS A 216 -0.34 2.29 17.61
CA LYS A 216 -0.36 1.32 18.70
C LYS A 216 0.71 0.22 18.56
N ARG A 217 0.99 -0.29 17.36
CA ARG A 217 2.07 -1.28 17.15
C ARG A 217 3.45 -0.75 17.52
N HIS A 218 3.63 0.56 17.39
CA HIS A 218 4.87 1.25 17.74
C HIS A 218 4.87 1.85 19.15
N ASP A 219 3.81 1.63 19.94
CA ASP A 219 3.63 2.22 21.27
C ASP A 219 3.80 3.76 21.28
N PHE A 220 3.36 4.42 20.20
CA PHE A 220 3.45 5.88 20.10
C PHE A 220 2.40 6.57 20.95
N ASP A 221 2.85 7.58 21.69
CA ASP A 221 1.95 8.49 22.37
C ASP A 221 1.43 9.55 21.40
N THR A 222 0.19 9.34 20.96
CA THR A 222 -0.49 10.24 20.02
C THR A 222 -0.68 11.67 20.55
N GLN A 223 -0.57 11.91 21.86
CA GLN A 223 -0.63 13.27 22.43
C GLN A 223 0.59 14.12 22.05
N PHE A 224 1.71 13.50 21.70
CA PHE A 224 2.90 14.22 21.24
C PHE A 224 2.96 14.38 19.71
N PHE A 225 2.01 13.78 18.98
CA PHE A 225 2.04 13.69 17.52
C PHE A 225 1.53 14.96 16.83
N TYR A 226 2.24 16.06 17.05
CA TYR A 226 1.95 17.39 16.49
C TYR A 226 3.15 17.96 15.75
N PHE A 227 2.86 18.70 14.69
CA PHE A 227 3.84 19.33 13.82
C PHE A 227 3.77 20.85 13.91
N ASP A 228 4.95 21.46 14.04
CA ASP A 228 5.21 22.86 13.75
C ASP A 228 5.91 22.97 12.39
N PHE A 229 5.64 24.02 11.62
CA PHE A 229 6.24 24.24 10.30
C PHE A 229 7.08 25.52 10.27
N ILE A 230 8.16 25.52 9.47
CA ILE A 230 9.02 26.72 9.30
C ILE A 230 8.22 27.87 8.67
N VAL A 231 7.30 27.52 7.76
CA VAL A 231 6.41 28.44 7.08
C VAL A 231 5.00 27.93 7.28
N GLU A 232 4.06 28.83 7.57
CA GLU A 232 2.66 28.46 7.69
C GLU A 232 2.16 27.77 6.40
N PRO A 233 1.45 26.63 6.52
CA PRO A 233 0.83 25.99 5.37
C PRO A 233 -0.11 26.94 4.63
N MET A 234 -0.31 26.72 3.32
CA MET A 234 -1.31 27.47 2.57
C MET A 234 -2.70 27.31 3.18
N GLN A 235 -3.57 28.32 3.05
CA GLN A 235 -4.92 28.30 3.65
C GLN A 235 -5.75 27.07 3.26
N GLU A 236 -5.59 26.55 2.04
CA GLU A 236 -6.24 25.31 1.60
C GLU A 236 -5.75 24.10 2.40
N THR A 237 -4.44 23.96 2.56
CA THR A 237 -3.81 22.93 3.41
C THR A 237 -4.25 23.08 4.86
N GLN A 238 -4.29 24.29 5.40
CA GLN A 238 -4.74 24.54 6.78
C GLN A 238 -6.19 24.09 6.99
N LYS A 239 -7.09 24.42 6.05
CA LYS A 239 -8.50 23.99 6.09
C LYS A 239 -8.61 22.45 6.03
N ALA A 240 -7.86 21.81 5.14
CA ALA A 240 -7.86 20.36 5.03
C ALA A 240 -7.37 19.69 6.33
N LEU A 241 -6.33 20.25 6.97
CA LEU A 241 -5.80 19.74 8.24
C LEU A 241 -6.73 19.99 9.44
N ALA A 242 -7.63 20.98 9.36
CA ALA A 242 -8.57 21.33 10.42
C ALA A 242 -9.91 20.57 10.35
N GLN A 243 -10.32 20.07 9.18
CA GLN A 243 -11.69 19.60 8.92
C GLN A 243 -12.04 18.21 9.50
N GLU A 244 -11.09 17.36 9.86
CA GLU A 244 -11.40 15.94 10.07
C GLU A 244 -11.86 15.53 11.48
N GLN A 245 -11.62 16.33 12.52
CA GLN A 245 -12.06 16.04 13.89
C GLN A 245 -12.69 17.26 14.55
N ASN A 246 -13.77 17.06 15.32
CA ASN A 246 -14.26 18.00 16.34
C ASN A 246 -13.25 18.15 17.50
N ILE A 247 -11.95 18.19 17.21
CA ILE A 247 -10.96 18.69 18.16
C ILE A 247 -11.27 20.17 18.32
N GLU A 248 -11.35 20.62 19.56
CA GLU A 248 -11.57 22.02 19.89
C GLU A 248 -10.62 22.91 19.08
N ILE A 249 -11.21 23.85 18.35
CA ILE A 249 -10.58 24.79 17.41
C ILE A 249 -9.39 25.56 18.06
N ASP A 250 -9.27 25.53 19.39
CA ASP A 250 -8.26 26.24 20.16
C ASP A 250 -6.82 25.68 20.02
N GLU A 251 -6.61 24.41 19.68
CA GLU A 251 -5.24 23.91 19.45
C GLU A 251 -4.66 24.30 18.08
N ALA A 252 -5.51 24.34 17.04
CA ALA A 252 -5.12 24.80 15.71
C ALA A 252 -4.73 26.28 15.69
N LYS A 253 -5.27 27.09 16.61
CA LYS A 253 -4.92 28.52 16.77
C LYS A 253 -3.46 28.75 17.18
N ASN A 254 -2.77 27.74 17.71
CA ASN A 254 -1.37 27.84 18.12
C ASN A 254 -0.37 27.41 17.03
N GLY A 255 -0.82 27.22 15.79
CA GLY A 255 0.06 26.82 14.68
C GLY A 255 0.52 25.37 14.71
N LYS A 256 -0.08 24.53 15.58
CA LYS A 256 0.21 23.11 15.72
C LYS A 256 -0.76 22.28 14.90
N TYR A 257 -0.24 21.31 14.15
CA TYR A 257 -1.04 20.45 13.28
C TYR A 257 -0.93 18.98 13.70
N SER A 258 -2.06 18.30 13.84
CA SER A 258 -2.10 16.86 14.20
C SER A 258 -1.47 16.01 13.09
N GLY A 259 -0.57 15.10 13.48
CA GLY A 259 0.06 14.15 12.57
C GLY A 259 -0.93 13.16 11.94
N ILE A 260 -2.03 12.85 12.63
CA ILE A 260 -3.10 11.98 12.12
C ILE A 260 -3.83 12.65 10.95
N ASN A 261 -4.11 13.96 11.08
CA ASN A 261 -4.75 14.73 10.02
C ASN A 261 -3.78 14.92 8.84
N LEU A 262 -2.48 15.09 9.13
CA LEU A 262 -1.45 15.24 8.10
C LEU A 262 -1.33 13.99 7.21
N ILE A 263 -1.25 12.80 7.79
CA ILE A 263 -1.21 11.56 6.99
C ILE A 263 -2.53 11.33 6.25
N SER A 264 -3.67 11.63 6.89
CA SER A 264 -5.00 11.50 6.26
C SER A 264 -5.15 12.43 5.05
N TYR A 265 -4.64 13.66 5.16
CA TYR A 265 -4.58 14.63 4.08
C TYR A 265 -3.69 14.14 2.92
N PHE A 266 -2.54 13.53 3.20
CA PHE A 266 -1.69 12.95 2.17
C PHE A 266 -2.39 11.78 1.44
N ILE A 267 -3.07 10.90 2.18
CA ILE A 267 -3.83 9.79 1.59
C ILE A 267 -4.95 10.32 0.69
N GLU A 268 -5.68 11.35 1.11
CA GLU A 268 -6.75 11.96 0.31
C GLU A 268 -6.21 12.64 -0.94
N SER A 269 -5.09 13.35 -0.83
CA SER A 269 -4.43 14.00 -1.95
C SER A 269 -3.97 12.99 -3.00
N PHE A 270 -3.34 11.88 -2.58
CA PHE A 270 -3.05 10.76 -3.49
C PHE A 270 -4.33 10.28 -4.17
N GLN A 271 -5.42 10.22 -3.42
CA GLN A 271 -6.65 9.65 -3.91
C GLN A 271 -7.40 10.51 -4.92
N GLN A 272 -7.27 11.83 -4.80
CA GLN A 272 -7.78 12.79 -5.77
C GLN A 272 -6.91 12.78 -7.04
N LEU A 273 -5.59 12.64 -6.90
CA LEU A 273 -4.67 12.57 -8.04
C LEU A 273 -4.83 11.28 -8.85
N ASN A 274 -5.20 10.18 -8.19
CA ASN A 274 -5.22 8.87 -8.81
C ASN A 274 -6.64 8.35 -9.08
N THR A 275 -7.00 8.29 -10.36
CA THR A 275 -8.36 7.94 -10.80
C THR A 275 -8.56 6.42 -10.86
N ARG A 276 -9.22 5.88 -9.83
CA ARG A 276 -9.57 4.45 -9.73
C ARG A 276 -10.51 3.93 -10.83
N LYS A 277 -11.21 4.84 -11.53
CA LYS A 277 -12.24 4.50 -12.53
C LYS A 277 -11.72 3.52 -13.59
N TYR A 278 -10.42 3.55 -13.87
CA TYR A 278 -9.80 2.71 -14.87
C TYR A 278 -9.41 1.31 -14.37
N ILE A 279 -9.31 1.05 -13.07
CA ILE A 279 -8.84 -0.25 -12.54
C ILE A 279 -9.74 -1.40 -13.02
N LEU A 280 -11.06 -1.25 -12.89
CA LEU A 280 -12.02 -2.27 -13.33
C LEU A 280 -11.97 -2.47 -14.85
N MET A 281 -11.90 -1.38 -15.61
CA MET A 281 -11.85 -1.45 -17.08
C MET A 281 -10.55 -2.07 -17.59
N THR A 282 -9.41 -1.71 -16.99
CA THR A 282 -8.10 -2.25 -17.32
C THR A 282 -8.00 -3.73 -16.95
N SER A 283 -8.49 -4.14 -15.77
CA SER A 283 -8.51 -5.57 -15.38
C SER A 283 -9.41 -6.40 -16.31
N LEU A 284 -10.56 -5.87 -16.71
CA LEU A 284 -11.44 -6.52 -17.66
C LEU A 284 -10.78 -6.65 -19.05
N LEU A 285 -10.13 -5.58 -19.52
CA LEU A 285 -9.42 -5.59 -20.80
C LEU A 285 -8.28 -6.62 -20.82
N ILE A 286 -7.48 -6.68 -19.74
CA ILE A 286 -6.41 -7.68 -19.61
C ILE A 286 -6.99 -9.09 -19.60
N GLY A 287 -8.06 -9.33 -18.82
CA GLY A 287 -8.75 -10.62 -18.80
C GLY A 287 -9.34 -11.02 -20.15
N LEU A 288 -9.86 -10.05 -20.91
CA LEU A 288 -10.36 -10.27 -22.26
C LEU A 288 -9.23 -10.63 -23.22
N ILE A 289 -8.09 -9.91 -23.19
CA ILE A 289 -6.93 -10.20 -24.04
C ILE A 289 -6.42 -11.62 -23.81
N ILE A 290 -6.29 -12.05 -22.55
CA ILE A 290 -5.79 -13.38 -22.20
C ILE A 290 -6.71 -14.49 -22.72
N VAL A 291 -8.02 -14.29 -22.68
CA VAL A 291 -9.00 -15.32 -23.06
C VAL A 291 -9.29 -15.28 -24.57
N ALA A 292 -9.41 -14.09 -25.15
CA ALA A 292 -9.77 -13.93 -26.55
C ALA A 292 -8.62 -14.30 -27.50
N THR A 293 -7.37 -14.01 -27.14
CA THR A 293 -6.24 -14.26 -28.04
C THR A 293 -6.05 -15.73 -28.39
N PRO A 294 -6.00 -16.67 -27.42
CA PRO A 294 -5.92 -18.09 -27.71
C PRO A 294 -7.13 -18.55 -28.54
N LYS A 295 -8.34 -18.19 -28.12
CA LYS A 295 -9.57 -18.61 -28.80
C LYS A 295 -9.63 -18.11 -30.25
N ALA A 296 -9.17 -16.89 -30.53
CA ALA A 296 -9.08 -16.37 -31.89
C ALA A 296 -8.11 -17.19 -32.76
N ILE A 297 -6.94 -17.56 -32.22
CA ILE A 297 -5.96 -18.41 -32.92
C ILE A 297 -6.54 -19.80 -33.19
N TYR A 298 -7.24 -20.37 -32.21
CA TYR A 298 -7.85 -21.69 -32.33
C TYR A 298 -9.02 -21.68 -33.34
N CYS A 299 -9.89 -20.67 -33.30
CA CYS A 299 -10.97 -20.44 -34.26
C CYS A 299 -10.50 -20.25 -35.70
N TYR A 300 -9.33 -19.66 -35.91
CA TYR A 300 -8.78 -19.49 -37.26
C TYR A 300 -8.41 -20.82 -37.91
N ASN A 301 -8.00 -21.81 -37.11
CA ASN A 301 -7.49 -23.09 -37.61
C ASN A 301 -8.56 -24.18 -37.76
N HIS A 302 -9.76 -24.00 -37.19
CA HIS A 302 -10.82 -25.02 -37.16
C HIS A 302 -12.18 -24.45 -37.60
N PHE A 303 -12.91 -25.19 -38.43
CA PHE A 303 -14.28 -24.84 -38.82
C PHE A 303 -15.27 -25.26 -37.73
N TYR A 304 -15.93 -24.30 -37.11
CA TYR A 304 -16.91 -24.54 -36.05
C TYR A 304 -18.35 -24.53 -36.57
N SER A 305 -19.18 -25.38 -35.97
CA SER A 305 -20.63 -25.19 -36.03
C SER A 305 -21.04 -23.95 -35.22
N PRO A 306 -22.17 -23.29 -35.55
CA PRO A 306 -22.63 -22.11 -34.81
C PRO A 306 -22.84 -22.37 -33.31
N LEU A 307 -23.21 -23.60 -32.94
CA LEU A 307 -23.39 -23.99 -31.55
C LEU A 307 -22.06 -23.99 -30.79
N GLU A 308 -21.01 -24.56 -31.36
CA GLU A 308 -19.68 -24.61 -30.73
C GLU A 308 -19.09 -23.21 -30.55
N VAL A 309 -19.29 -22.31 -31.53
CA VAL A 309 -18.92 -20.89 -31.40
C VAL A 309 -19.66 -20.26 -30.22
N PHE A 310 -20.97 -20.46 -30.11
CA PHE A 310 -21.76 -19.94 -29.00
C PHE A 310 -21.26 -20.46 -27.64
N LEU A 311 -21.02 -21.78 -27.51
CA LEU A 311 -20.53 -22.38 -26.27
C LEU A 311 -19.12 -21.86 -25.92
N ASN A 312 -18.24 -21.69 -26.90
CA ASN A 312 -16.91 -21.13 -26.70
C ASN A 312 -16.95 -19.66 -26.24
N VAL A 313 -17.87 -18.85 -26.78
CA VAL A 313 -18.07 -17.47 -26.33
C VAL A 313 -18.55 -17.43 -24.89
N VAL A 314 -19.51 -18.28 -24.51
CA VAL A 314 -20.00 -18.37 -23.13
C VAL A 314 -18.88 -18.79 -22.16
N CYS A 315 -18.08 -19.80 -22.52
CA CYS A 315 -16.88 -20.19 -21.75
C CYS A 315 -15.89 -19.03 -21.62
N GLY A 316 -15.66 -18.29 -22.72
CA GLY A 316 -14.79 -17.12 -22.73
C GLY A 316 -15.25 -16.04 -21.75
N ILE A 317 -16.55 -15.74 -21.72
CA ILE A 317 -17.12 -14.76 -20.78
C ILE A 317 -16.85 -15.17 -19.32
N PHE A 318 -17.07 -16.44 -18.98
CA PHE A 318 -16.80 -16.94 -17.63
C PHE A 318 -15.31 -16.86 -17.26
N GLN A 319 -14.43 -17.26 -18.16
CA GLN A 319 -12.98 -17.16 -17.97
C GLN A 319 -12.53 -15.71 -17.79
N THR A 320 -13.05 -14.78 -18.61
CA THR A 320 -12.75 -13.35 -18.49
C THR A 320 -13.19 -12.79 -17.14
N ILE A 321 -14.38 -13.17 -16.64
CA ILE A 321 -14.85 -12.75 -15.31
C ILE A 321 -13.92 -13.26 -14.19
N GLN A 322 -13.42 -14.50 -14.30
CA GLN A 322 -12.50 -15.06 -13.32
C GLN A 322 -11.15 -14.33 -13.32
N PHE A 323 -10.54 -14.15 -14.50
CA PHE A 323 -9.28 -13.42 -14.65
C PHE A 323 -9.42 -11.94 -14.23
N ASN A 324 -10.54 -11.30 -14.51
CA ASN A 324 -10.82 -9.92 -14.08
C ASN A 324 -10.64 -9.75 -12.57
N CYS A 325 -11.06 -10.73 -11.76
CA CYS A 325 -10.90 -10.65 -10.30
C CYS A 325 -9.43 -10.67 -9.87
N ILE A 326 -8.61 -11.49 -10.52
CA ILE A 326 -7.16 -11.61 -10.27
C ILE A 326 -6.46 -10.31 -10.67
N PHE A 327 -6.72 -9.79 -11.87
CA PHE A 327 -6.08 -8.56 -12.34
C PHE A 327 -6.56 -7.33 -11.59
N MET A 328 -7.81 -7.29 -11.14
CA MET A 328 -8.30 -6.25 -10.26
C MET A 328 -7.50 -6.25 -8.94
N TYR A 329 -7.29 -7.41 -8.32
CA TYR A 329 -6.46 -7.52 -7.12
C TYR A 329 -5.02 -7.04 -7.36
N LEU A 330 -4.39 -7.48 -8.45
CA LEU A 330 -3.05 -7.07 -8.84
C LEU A 330 -2.90 -5.56 -9.04
N LEU A 331 -3.84 -4.94 -9.75
CA LEU A 331 -3.83 -3.51 -9.99
C LEU A 331 -4.02 -2.72 -8.69
N ILE A 332 -4.91 -3.16 -7.79
CA ILE A 332 -5.09 -2.52 -6.47
C ILE A 332 -3.82 -2.69 -5.61
N ALA A 333 -3.14 -3.83 -5.69
CA ALA A 333 -1.87 -4.03 -4.98
C ALA A 333 -0.76 -3.12 -5.51
N LEU A 334 -0.65 -2.91 -6.83
CA LEU A 334 0.29 -1.93 -7.40
C LEU A 334 -0.09 -0.49 -7.05
N ASP A 335 -1.38 -0.17 -7.06
CA ASP A 335 -1.90 1.13 -6.62
C ASP A 335 -1.51 1.45 -5.18
N ASP A 336 -1.59 0.43 -4.30
CA ASP A 336 -1.17 0.54 -2.92
C ASP A 336 0.34 0.80 -2.75
N MET A 337 1.17 0.11 -3.53
CA MET A 337 2.62 0.37 -3.52
C MET A 337 2.93 1.81 -3.98
N LYS A 338 2.21 2.32 -4.99
CA LYS A 338 2.33 3.72 -5.43
C LYS A 338 1.88 4.70 -4.36
N ARG A 339 0.77 4.41 -3.67
CA ARG A 339 0.28 5.20 -2.52
C ARG A 339 1.35 5.30 -1.45
N LYS A 340 1.95 4.16 -1.08
CA LYS A 340 2.98 4.11 -0.05
C LYS A 340 4.23 4.90 -0.42
N ILE A 341 4.71 4.76 -1.67
CA ILE A 341 5.82 5.58 -2.20
C ILE A 341 5.47 7.06 -2.12
N PHE A 342 4.28 7.45 -2.57
CA PHE A 342 3.82 8.83 -2.50
C PHE A 342 3.79 9.38 -1.05
N LEU A 343 3.30 8.59 -0.10
CA LEU A 343 3.31 9.00 1.31
C LEU A 343 4.74 9.18 1.83
N LEU A 344 5.66 8.26 1.50
CA LEU A 344 7.07 8.34 1.88
C LEU A 344 7.76 9.56 1.25
N ASP A 345 7.44 9.89 -0.01
CA ASP A 345 7.88 11.12 -0.67
C ASP A 345 7.43 12.36 0.11
N GLN A 346 6.16 12.43 0.51
CA GLN A 346 5.68 13.57 1.30
C GLN A 346 6.40 13.67 2.64
N VAL A 347 6.60 12.55 3.35
CA VAL A 347 7.36 12.51 4.61
C VAL A 347 8.83 12.91 4.41
N PHE A 348 9.42 12.58 3.27
CA PHE A 348 10.76 13.01 2.91
C PHE A 348 10.83 14.52 2.63
N TYR A 349 9.86 15.07 1.92
CA TYR A 349 9.80 16.50 1.64
C TYR A 349 9.52 17.35 2.88
N LEU A 350 8.89 16.79 3.91
CA LEU A 350 8.67 17.45 5.19
C LEU A 350 9.99 17.80 5.89
N ILE A 351 11.01 16.95 5.78
CA ILE A 351 12.31 17.16 6.45
C ILE A 351 13.40 17.72 5.52
N SER A 352 13.22 17.58 4.21
CA SER A 352 14.20 18.07 3.23
C SER A 352 14.33 19.60 3.29
N THR A 353 15.58 20.05 3.47
CA THR A 353 15.95 21.47 3.46
C THR A 353 16.34 21.97 2.08
N LYS A 354 16.64 21.04 1.16
CA LYS A 354 16.95 21.38 -0.24
C LYS A 354 15.66 21.69 -0.98
N ARG A 355 15.73 22.63 -1.93
CA ARG A 355 14.62 22.87 -2.86
C ARG A 355 14.34 21.56 -3.59
N VAL A 356 13.14 21.05 -3.38
CA VAL A 356 12.58 19.91 -4.08
C VAL A 356 12.58 20.22 -5.58
N LYS A 357 12.88 19.24 -6.44
CA LYS A 357 12.96 19.48 -7.90
C LYS A 357 11.59 19.94 -8.40
N CYS A 358 11.53 20.82 -9.40
CA CYS A 358 10.30 21.42 -9.92
C CYS A 358 9.19 20.43 -10.36
N CYS A 359 9.50 19.14 -10.52
CA CYS A 359 8.55 18.13 -10.96
C CYS A 359 7.82 17.39 -9.82
N GLU A 360 8.23 17.62 -8.56
CA GLU A 360 7.71 16.88 -7.40
C GLU A 360 6.67 17.74 -6.65
N PHE A 361 5.48 17.20 -6.45
CA PHE A 361 4.36 17.89 -5.80
C PHE A 361 4.49 17.80 -4.28
N LYS A 362 4.92 18.90 -3.65
CA LYS A 362 5.01 19.01 -2.18
C LYS A 362 3.71 19.58 -1.60
N LEU A 363 3.04 18.81 -0.76
CA LEU A 363 1.72 19.15 -0.20
C LEU A 363 1.76 20.04 1.05
N ALA A 364 2.77 19.86 1.88
CA ALA A 364 2.94 20.53 3.16
C ALA A 364 4.33 21.19 3.24
N PRO A 365 4.48 22.32 3.95
CA PRO A 365 5.77 22.99 4.11
C PRO A 365 6.78 22.14 4.89
N THR A 366 8.04 22.57 4.88
CA THR A 366 9.08 21.90 5.69
C THR A 366 8.79 22.10 7.18
N ILE A 367 8.96 21.04 7.96
CA ILE A 367 8.75 21.05 9.41
C ILE A 367 9.78 21.94 10.11
N ASP A 368 9.40 22.52 11.24
CA ASP A 368 10.33 23.29 12.07
C ASP A 368 11.37 22.37 12.73
N ILE A 369 12.56 22.34 12.13
CA ILE A 369 13.72 21.59 12.63
C ILE A 369 14.29 22.15 13.94
N ASN A 370 13.85 23.32 14.40
CA ASN A 370 14.27 23.88 15.71
C ASN A 370 13.46 23.31 16.88
N CYS A 371 12.45 22.49 16.59
CA CYS A 371 11.58 21.86 17.57
C CYS A 371 11.87 20.34 17.65
N PRO A 372 12.51 19.84 18.74
CA PRO A 372 12.74 18.42 18.99
C PRO A 372 11.46 17.58 18.88
N ARG A 373 10.34 18.11 19.41
CA ARG A 373 9.04 17.43 19.35
C ARG A 373 8.58 17.21 17.92
N THR A 374 8.81 18.17 17.03
CA THR A 374 8.45 18.05 15.61
C THR A 374 9.33 17.03 14.89
N ILE A 375 10.62 16.91 15.25
CA ILE A 375 11.52 15.86 14.72
C ILE A 375 11.05 14.48 15.19
N GLU A 376 10.65 14.36 16.45
CA GLU A 376 10.11 13.12 17.00
C GLU A 376 8.77 12.75 16.32
N ALA A 377 7.85 13.71 16.19
CA ALA A 377 6.60 13.54 15.45
C ALA A 377 6.86 13.13 14.00
N TRP A 378 7.87 13.69 13.33
CA TRP A 378 8.28 13.25 12.00
C TRP A 378 8.74 11.79 11.98
N SER A 379 9.52 11.35 12.97
CA SER A 379 9.94 9.95 13.10
C SER A 379 8.73 9.01 13.31
N MET A 380 7.74 9.44 14.10
CA MET A 380 6.47 8.72 14.29
C MET A 380 5.70 8.62 12.97
N LEU A 381 5.53 9.74 12.25
CA LEU A 381 4.84 9.77 10.95
C LEU A 381 5.49 8.86 9.92
N ARG A 382 6.82 8.86 9.85
CA ARG A 382 7.59 7.96 8.98
C ARG A 382 7.30 6.50 9.30
N SER A 383 7.37 6.13 10.57
CA SER A 383 7.13 4.76 11.02
C SER A 383 5.68 4.34 10.72
N ILE A 384 4.71 5.21 11.00
CA ILE A 384 3.30 4.99 10.65
C ILE A 384 3.11 4.81 9.15
N THR A 385 3.81 5.60 8.33
CA THR A 385 3.73 5.49 6.87
C THR A 385 4.31 4.18 6.34
N PHE A 386 5.42 3.70 6.92
CA PHE A 386 5.98 2.39 6.59
C PHE A 386 5.08 1.24 7.03
N ASP A 387 4.33 1.40 8.10
CA ASP A 387 3.49 0.35 8.67
C ASP A 387 2.00 0.47 8.27
N TYR A 388 1.64 1.53 7.54
CA TYR A 388 0.31 1.71 6.97
C TYR A 388 -0.05 0.54 6.05
N GLY A 389 -1.14 -0.15 6.38
CA GLY A 389 -1.59 -1.33 5.65
C GLY A 389 -0.73 -2.58 5.85
N ALA A 390 -0.01 -2.72 6.97
CA ALA A 390 0.84 -3.89 7.24
C ALA A 390 0.15 -5.23 6.97
N SER A 391 -1.09 -5.43 7.44
CA SER A 391 -1.86 -6.66 7.18
C SER A 391 -2.18 -6.85 5.70
N TYR A 392 -2.49 -5.77 4.97
CA TYR A 392 -2.74 -5.83 3.53
C TYR A 392 -1.46 -6.13 2.75
N HIS A 393 -0.34 -5.55 3.17
CA HIS A 393 0.97 -5.79 2.59
C HIS A 393 1.39 -7.26 2.71
N ILE A 394 1.19 -7.89 3.87
CA ILE A 394 1.48 -9.32 4.09
C ILE A 394 0.67 -10.20 3.13
N ARG A 395 -0.61 -9.87 2.88
CA ARG A 395 -1.46 -10.60 1.91
C ARG A 395 -0.88 -10.50 0.50
N ASN A 396 -0.51 -9.28 0.09
CA ASN A 396 0.12 -9.04 -1.21
C ASN A 396 1.45 -9.79 -1.34
N GLN A 397 2.26 -9.79 -0.28
CA GLN A 397 3.55 -10.49 -0.26
C GLN A 397 3.37 -11.98 -0.58
N VAL A 398 2.44 -12.67 0.10
CA VAL A 398 2.14 -14.10 -0.14
C VAL A 398 1.67 -14.33 -1.56
N TYR A 399 0.82 -13.44 -2.06
CA TYR A 399 0.28 -13.53 -3.41
C TYR A 399 1.36 -13.35 -4.49
N PHE A 400 2.16 -12.30 -4.41
CA PHE A 400 3.27 -12.05 -5.34
C PHE A 400 4.36 -13.11 -5.24
N THR A 401 4.58 -13.70 -4.06
CA THR A 401 5.45 -14.85 -3.85
C THR A 401 5.06 -16.01 -4.78
N ILE A 402 3.78 -16.34 -4.88
CA ILE A 402 3.30 -17.42 -5.74
C ILE A 402 3.41 -17.04 -7.22
N LEU A 403 3.17 -15.77 -7.58
CA LEU A 403 3.37 -15.30 -8.94
C LEU A 403 4.84 -15.29 -9.36
N ILE A 404 5.76 -14.98 -8.46
CA ILE A 404 7.21 -15.09 -8.70
C ILE A 404 7.57 -16.55 -8.97
N LEU A 405 7.07 -17.49 -8.15
CA LEU A 405 7.29 -18.92 -8.37
C LEU A 405 6.74 -19.35 -9.74
N PHE A 406 5.54 -18.89 -10.11
CA PHE A 406 4.96 -19.12 -11.43
C PHE A 406 5.88 -18.59 -12.55
N CYS A 407 6.37 -17.35 -12.45
CA CYS A 407 7.29 -16.77 -13.43
C CYS A 407 8.60 -17.59 -13.54
N ILE A 408 9.17 -18.05 -12.42
CA ILE A 408 10.38 -18.89 -12.42
C ILE A 408 10.11 -20.22 -13.15
N VAL A 409 9.00 -20.89 -12.83
CA VAL A 409 8.60 -22.13 -13.51
C VAL A 409 8.37 -21.90 -14.99
N SER A 410 7.71 -20.80 -15.39
CA SER A 410 7.51 -20.44 -16.79
C SER A 410 8.83 -20.16 -17.51
N ILE A 411 9.80 -19.50 -16.88
CA ILE A 411 11.14 -19.30 -17.46
C ILE A 411 11.82 -20.64 -17.71
N ILE A 412 11.85 -21.53 -16.71
CA ILE A 412 12.45 -22.87 -16.85
C ILE A 412 11.79 -23.64 -17.99
N PHE A 413 10.45 -23.59 -18.06
CA PHE A 413 9.68 -24.24 -19.11
C PHE A 413 10.02 -23.69 -20.50
N VAL A 414 10.11 -22.37 -20.67
CA VAL A 414 10.52 -21.74 -21.93
C VAL A 414 11.95 -22.15 -22.33
N LEU A 415 12.88 -22.23 -21.38
CA LEU A 415 14.25 -22.69 -21.67
C LEU A 415 14.27 -24.14 -22.17
N GLN A 416 13.43 -25.02 -21.60
CA GLN A 416 13.32 -26.41 -22.06
C GLN A 416 12.75 -26.52 -23.48
N ILE A 417 11.84 -25.64 -23.87
CA ILE A 417 11.32 -25.56 -25.25
C ILE A 417 12.43 -25.11 -26.20
N ILE A 418 13.20 -24.07 -25.85
CA ILE A 418 14.27 -23.56 -26.73
C ILE A 418 15.37 -24.61 -26.95
N LEU A 419 15.63 -25.45 -25.94
CA LEU A 419 16.58 -26.55 -26.01
C LEU A 419 16.01 -27.83 -26.65
N ASP A 420 14.83 -27.78 -27.27
CA ASP A 420 14.15 -28.91 -27.91
C ASP A 420 13.87 -30.12 -26.99
N TYR A 421 13.85 -29.95 -25.67
CA TYR A 421 13.44 -31.03 -24.76
C TYR A 421 11.93 -31.30 -24.83
N PHE A 422 11.14 -30.28 -25.20
CA PHE A 422 9.70 -30.38 -25.37
C PHE A 422 9.27 -29.82 -26.71
N ILE A 423 8.47 -30.60 -27.44
CA ILE A 423 7.76 -30.16 -28.64
C ILE A 423 6.36 -29.73 -28.19
N ILE A 424 6.01 -28.48 -28.45
CA ILE A 424 4.74 -27.88 -28.02
C ILE A 424 4.08 -27.20 -29.20
N ASP A 425 2.75 -27.35 -29.31
CA ASP A 425 1.99 -26.67 -30.35
C ASP A 425 2.11 -25.15 -30.22
N TYR A 426 2.17 -24.47 -31.37
CA TYR A 426 2.31 -23.02 -31.45
C TYR A 426 1.24 -22.26 -30.66
N TYR A 427 0.01 -22.79 -30.63
CA TYR A 427 -1.10 -22.25 -29.84
C TYR A 427 -0.79 -22.19 -28.33
N TYR A 428 -0.23 -23.27 -27.76
CA TYR A 428 0.12 -23.32 -26.34
C TYR A 428 1.27 -22.37 -26.02
N LEU A 429 2.27 -22.30 -26.91
CA LEU A 429 3.42 -21.41 -26.77
C LEU A 429 3.00 -19.94 -26.72
N ILE A 430 2.16 -19.48 -27.66
CA ILE A 430 1.67 -18.09 -27.66
C ILE A 430 0.90 -17.79 -26.38
N THR A 431 -0.02 -18.68 -26.01
CA THR A 431 -0.91 -18.47 -24.85
C THR A 431 -0.10 -18.35 -23.56
N LEU A 432 0.83 -19.29 -23.33
CA LEU A 432 1.71 -19.25 -22.17
C LEU A 432 2.63 -18.01 -22.21
N GLY A 433 3.13 -17.63 -23.39
CA GLY A 433 3.96 -16.44 -23.57
C GLY A 433 3.23 -15.15 -23.18
N ILE A 434 1.98 -14.95 -23.62
CA ILE A 434 1.17 -13.77 -23.27
C ILE A 434 0.96 -13.71 -21.75
N ILE A 435 0.55 -14.83 -21.15
CA ILE A 435 0.27 -14.91 -19.71
C ILE A 435 1.53 -14.66 -18.89
N PHE A 436 2.65 -15.27 -19.29
CA PHE A 436 3.95 -15.03 -18.69
C PHE A 436 4.34 -13.56 -18.75
N CYS A 437 4.26 -12.92 -19.92
CA CYS A 437 4.61 -11.51 -20.10
C CYS A 437 3.76 -10.60 -19.18
N ILE A 438 2.46 -10.85 -19.09
CA ILE A 438 1.57 -10.05 -18.24
C ILE A 438 1.95 -10.20 -16.76
N TYR A 439 2.06 -11.44 -16.25
CA TYR A 439 2.44 -11.65 -14.84
C TYR A 439 3.85 -11.14 -14.54
N PHE A 440 4.80 -11.30 -15.47
CA PHE A 440 6.15 -10.79 -15.33
C PHE A 440 6.19 -9.27 -15.20
N ILE A 441 5.36 -8.54 -15.96
CA ILE A 441 5.22 -7.09 -15.82
C ILE A 441 4.71 -6.73 -14.42
N PHE A 442 3.64 -7.39 -13.95
CA PHE A 442 3.11 -7.13 -12.61
C PHE A 442 4.12 -7.40 -11.50
N VAL A 443 4.81 -8.54 -11.56
CA VAL A 443 5.86 -8.93 -10.61
C VAL A 443 7.00 -7.92 -10.65
N SER A 444 7.45 -7.53 -11.84
CA SER A 444 8.55 -6.56 -11.99
C SER A 444 8.18 -5.19 -11.43
N CYS A 445 6.98 -4.68 -11.73
CA CYS A 445 6.50 -3.42 -11.16
C CYS A 445 6.43 -3.49 -9.62
N TYR A 446 5.91 -4.58 -9.07
CA TYR A 446 5.84 -4.77 -7.61
C TYR A 446 7.23 -4.81 -6.97
N LEU A 447 8.17 -5.56 -7.55
CA LEU A 447 9.54 -5.67 -7.09
C LEU A 447 10.29 -4.33 -7.16
N MET A 448 10.10 -3.55 -8.23
CA MET A 448 10.69 -2.21 -8.36
C MET A 448 10.14 -1.26 -7.30
N SER A 449 8.82 -1.26 -7.07
CA SER A 449 8.22 -0.47 -6.00
C SER A 449 8.71 -0.91 -4.61
N ALA A 450 8.89 -2.22 -4.41
CA ALA A 450 9.44 -2.77 -3.18
C ALA A 450 10.87 -2.30 -2.91
N ALA A 451 11.73 -2.34 -3.94
CA ALA A 451 13.09 -1.82 -3.88
C ALA A 451 13.10 -0.32 -3.58
N LYS A 452 12.22 0.46 -4.22
CA LYS A 452 12.11 1.90 -3.97
C LYS A 452 11.69 2.22 -2.53
N ILE A 453 10.71 1.50 -1.98
CA ILE A 453 10.30 1.65 -0.58
C ILE A 453 11.49 1.41 0.36
N ASN A 454 12.31 0.38 0.09
CA ASN A 454 13.48 0.07 0.89
C ASN A 454 14.63 1.10 0.73
N GLU A 455 14.72 1.80 -0.39
CA GLU A 455 15.70 2.87 -0.62
C GLU A 455 15.44 4.09 0.28
N TYR A 456 14.17 4.39 0.60
CA TYR A 456 13.84 5.51 1.49
C TYR A 456 14.51 5.41 2.87
N PHE A 457 14.83 4.22 3.38
CA PHE A 457 15.57 4.10 4.64
C PHE A 457 16.93 4.81 4.58
N GLU A 458 17.67 4.64 3.48
CA GLU A 458 18.97 5.28 3.27
C GLU A 458 18.82 6.77 2.93
N GLU A 459 17.77 7.13 2.18
CA GLU A 459 17.45 8.53 1.88
C GLU A 459 17.12 9.31 3.16
N PHE A 460 16.26 8.77 4.03
CA PHE A 460 15.93 9.38 5.32
C PHE A 460 17.14 9.48 6.24
N LYS A 461 17.96 8.43 6.31
CA LYS A 461 19.21 8.44 7.08
C LYS A 461 20.12 9.58 6.61
N THR A 462 20.31 9.70 5.31
CA THR A 462 21.13 10.76 4.70
C THR A 462 20.57 12.15 5.00
N GLN A 463 19.25 12.36 4.97
CA GLN A 463 18.65 13.66 5.32
C GLN A 463 18.84 14.02 6.79
N ILE A 464 18.64 13.07 7.70
CA ILE A 464 18.86 13.28 9.14
C ILE A 464 20.33 13.60 9.42
N GLU A 465 21.24 12.89 8.78
CA GLU A 465 22.68 13.13 8.91
C GLU A 465 23.08 14.53 8.41
N ASN A 466 22.53 14.98 7.27
CA ASN A 466 22.73 16.34 6.78
C ASN A 466 22.21 17.40 7.75
N LEU A 467 21.04 17.19 8.35
CA LEU A 467 20.49 18.10 9.38
C LEU A 467 21.34 18.13 10.64
N LYS A 468 21.85 16.96 11.05
CA LYS A 468 22.76 16.83 12.20
C LYS A 468 24.04 17.62 11.95
N PHE A 469 24.63 17.53 10.75
CA PHE A 469 25.80 18.33 10.39
C PHE A 469 25.52 19.84 10.45
N ILE A 470 24.36 20.30 9.96
CA ILE A 470 23.96 21.72 10.08
C ILE A 470 23.91 22.16 11.55
N CYS A 471 23.28 21.35 12.42
CA CYS A 471 23.20 21.67 13.86
C CYS A 471 24.58 21.70 14.52
N GLN A 472 25.45 20.74 14.19
CA GLN A 472 26.83 20.67 14.68
C GLN A 472 27.68 21.84 14.18
N ASP A 473 27.50 22.27 12.93
CA ASP A 473 28.19 23.42 12.36
C ASP A 473 27.76 24.73 13.04
N VAL A 474 26.46 24.92 13.28
CA VAL A 474 25.94 26.06 14.04
C VAL A 474 26.48 26.05 15.48
N LYS A 475 26.54 24.87 16.13
CA LYS A 475 27.16 24.71 17.45
C LYS A 475 28.65 25.09 17.45
N ARG A 476 29.39 24.69 16.41
CA ARG A 476 30.82 25.00 16.25
C ARG A 476 31.07 26.49 16.00
N MET A 477 30.24 27.12 15.16
CA MET A 477 30.34 28.54 14.78
C MET A 477 29.62 29.49 15.76
N LYS A 478 29.38 29.02 16.98
CA LYS A 478 28.57 29.71 17.97
C LYS A 478 28.98 31.15 18.27
N GLN A 479 30.28 31.41 18.38
CA GLN A 479 30.81 32.72 18.73
C GLN A 479 30.46 33.74 17.65
N TYR A 480 30.63 33.36 16.39
CA TYR A 480 30.31 34.18 15.23
C TYR A 480 28.82 34.48 15.10
N TYR A 481 27.96 33.48 15.33
CA TYR A 481 26.53 33.63 15.11
C TYR A 481 25.79 34.28 16.28
N PHE A 482 26.17 33.99 17.53
CA PHE A 482 25.39 34.40 18.70
C PHE A 482 26.11 35.38 19.64
N GLU A 483 27.44 35.30 19.78
CA GLU A 483 28.20 36.15 20.71
C GLU A 483 28.60 37.48 20.04
N ASP A 484 29.35 37.42 18.95
CA ASP A 484 29.94 38.61 18.33
C ASP A 484 29.02 39.26 17.27
N CYS A 485 27.99 38.53 16.81
CA CYS A 485 27.05 38.95 15.76
C CYS A 485 27.73 39.51 14.49
N LEU A 486 28.94 39.05 14.17
CA LEU A 486 29.80 39.66 13.13
C LEU A 486 29.33 39.38 11.70
N SER A 487 28.55 38.32 11.48
CA SER A 487 28.09 37.97 10.13
C SER A 487 26.80 37.16 10.12
N GLU A 488 25.90 37.49 9.19
CA GLU A 488 24.74 36.65 8.89
C GLU A 488 25.15 35.43 8.06
N PRO A 489 24.59 34.23 8.32
CA PRO A 489 24.88 33.07 7.48
C PRO A 489 24.45 33.34 6.03
N GLN A 490 25.32 33.05 5.06
CA GLN A 490 24.97 33.15 3.64
C GLN A 490 24.01 32.04 3.20
N ASN A 491 24.13 30.85 3.79
CA ASN A 491 23.24 29.73 3.48
C ASN A 491 21.86 29.99 4.08
N PHE A 492 20.82 29.99 3.25
CA PHE A 492 19.43 30.25 3.63
C PHE A 492 18.96 29.38 4.81
N ILE A 493 19.32 28.10 4.84
CA ILE A 493 18.90 27.16 5.90
C ILE A 493 19.55 27.55 7.23
N HIS A 494 20.86 27.83 7.21
CA HIS A 494 21.59 28.28 8.40
C HIS A 494 21.04 29.62 8.89
N LYS A 495 20.74 30.54 7.96
CA LYS A 495 20.14 31.84 8.28
C LYS A 495 18.79 31.67 8.96
N SER A 496 17.91 30.83 8.38
CA SER A 496 16.60 30.54 8.96
C SER A 496 16.71 29.91 10.35
N PHE A 497 17.61 28.93 10.51
CA PHE A 497 17.85 28.23 11.78
C PHE A 497 18.36 29.18 12.88
N VAL A 498 19.42 29.94 12.59
CA VAL A 498 20.01 30.90 13.52
C VAL A 498 19.02 32.01 13.88
N ASN A 499 18.29 32.54 12.91
CA ASN A 499 17.30 33.59 13.16
C ASN A 499 16.15 33.09 14.04
N HIS A 500 15.68 31.86 13.81
CA HIS A 500 14.61 31.29 14.61
C HIS A 500 15.04 31.06 16.08
N LEU A 501 16.25 30.53 16.30
CA LEU A 501 16.81 30.37 17.65
C LEU A 501 16.98 31.73 18.37
N LYS A 502 17.45 32.76 17.66
CA LYS A 502 17.56 34.12 18.20
C LYS A 502 16.19 34.72 18.55
N GLN A 503 15.17 34.46 17.73
CA GLN A 503 13.81 34.93 17.97
C GLN A 503 13.18 34.25 19.20
N GLN A 504 13.40 32.94 19.38
CA GLN A 504 12.80 32.19 20.50
C GLN A 504 13.49 32.44 21.84
N HIS A 505 14.82 32.56 21.87
CA HIS A 505 15.60 32.57 23.12
C HIS A 505 16.37 33.89 23.37
N GLY A 506 16.21 34.87 22.48
CA GLY A 506 16.87 36.17 22.62
C GLY A 506 18.39 36.06 22.54
N LYS A 507 19.08 36.69 23.50
CA LYS A 507 20.56 36.72 23.60
C LYS A 507 21.14 35.69 24.58
N ASP A 508 20.31 34.82 25.17
CA ASP A 508 20.80 33.83 26.13
C ASP A 508 21.50 32.68 25.38
N THR A 509 22.82 32.80 25.25
CA THR A 509 23.66 31.85 24.52
C THR A 509 23.63 30.47 25.16
N LEU A 510 23.53 30.38 26.50
CA LEU A 510 23.55 29.12 27.22
C LEU A 510 22.29 28.30 26.94
N VAL A 511 21.12 28.95 26.92
CA VAL A 511 19.85 28.29 26.56
C VAL A 511 19.86 27.83 25.11
N ILE A 512 20.37 28.65 24.19
CA ILE A 512 20.52 28.27 22.77
C ILE A 512 21.41 27.04 22.62
N TYR A 513 22.51 26.94 23.38
CA TYR A 513 23.40 25.78 23.33
C TYR A 513 22.74 24.51 23.84
N GLN A 514 22.07 24.58 25.00
CA GLN A 514 21.30 23.45 25.51
C GLN A 514 20.24 23.00 24.49
N ARG A 515 19.60 23.96 23.82
CA ARG A 515 18.62 23.66 22.78
C ARG A 515 19.23 22.94 21.56
N ILE A 516 20.37 23.42 21.06
CA ILE A 516 21.07 22.76 19.95
C ILE A 516 21.50 21.34 20.35
N ASP A 517 21.92 21.13 21.60
CA ASP A 517 22.31 19.81 22.10
C ASP A 517 21.11 18.85 22.15
N CYS A 518 19.97 19.31 22.65
CA CYS A 518 18.72 18.54 22.59
C CYS A 518 18.30 18.20 21.15
N LEU A 519 18.52 19.12 20.19
CA LEU A 519 18.22 18.88 18.78
C LEU A 519 19.14 17.80 18.18
N ILE A 520 20.44 17.87 18.45
CA ILE A 520 21.41 16.87 18.00
C ILE A 520 21.04 15.49 18.58
N GLU A 521 20.72 15.42 19.88
CA GLU A 521 20.28 14.18 20.52
C GLU A 521 19.01 13.62 19.88
N SER A 522 18.03 14.48 19.59
CA SER A 522 16.77 14.08 18.93
C SER A 522 17.00 13.55 17.51
N LEU A 523 17.89 14.17 16.74
CA LEU A 523 18.30 13.69 15.41
C LEU A 523 19.05 12.36 15.50
N GLU A 524 19.93 12.18 16.48
CA GLU A 524 20.60 10.90 16.73
C GLU A 524 19.63 9.79 17.08
N ASN A 525 18.62 10.09 17.91
CA ASN A 525 17.57 9.15 18.24
C ASN A 525 16.74 8.81 16.99
N ALA A 526 16.33 9.80 16.19
CA ALA A 526 15.64 9.56 14.91
C ALA A 526 16.47 8.68 13.95
N GLN A 527 17.79 8.90 13.87
CA GLN A 527 18.69 8.05 13.08
C GLN A 527 18.72 6.61 13.61
N LYS A 528 18.83 6.40 14.92
CA LYS A 528 18.77 5.06 15.53
C LYS A 528 17.44 4.36 15.24
N HIS A 529 16.32 5.09 15.27
CA HIS A 529 15.00 4.55 14.89
C HIS A 529 14.96 4.12 13.42
N ILE A 530 15.50 4.93 12.49
CA ILE A 530 15.58 4.57 11.07
C ILE A 530 16.42 3.29 10.89
N GLU A 531 17.56 3.18 11.57
CA GLU A 531 18.42 2.00 11.49
C GLU A 531 17.74 0.75 12.08
N TYR A 532 17.01 0.92 13.18
CA TYR A 532 16.20 -0.14 13.76
C TYR A 532 15.12 -0.63 12.78
N ASP A 533 14.38 0.29 12.16
CA ASP A 533 13.33 -0.07 11.20
C ASP A 533 13.90 -0.69 9.92
N CYS A 534 15.02 -0.17 9.40
CA CYS A 534 15.70 -0.72 8.22
C CYS A 534 16.12 -2.18 8.44
N ARG A 535 16.51 -2.53 9.68
CA ARG A 535 16.88 -3.91 10.05
C ARG A 535 15.67 -4.79 10.29
N ASN A 536 14.68 -4.32 11.04
CA ASN A 536 13.58 -5.17 11.52
C ASN A 536 12.36 -5.21 10.60
N TYR A 537 12.05 -4.10 9.92
CA TYR A 537 10.86 -3.93 9.09
C TYR A 537 11.15 -3.55 7.63
N PRO A 538 12.22 -4.07 6.96
CA PRO A 538 12.35 -3.85 5.54
C PRO A 538 11.27 -4.64 4.79
N LEU A 539 10.92 -4.17 3.59
CA LEU A 539 10.08 -4.94 2.69
C LEU A 539 10.83 -6.19 2.24
N ARG A 540 10.31 -7.36 2.63
CA ARG A 540 10.92 -8.66 2.34
C ARG A 540 10.04 -9.46 1.38
N LEU A 541 10.65 -10.30 0.55
CA LEU A 541 9.98 -11.42 -0.11
C LEU A 541 10.73 -12.69 0.24
N TYR A 542 10.04 -13.70 0.76
CA TYR A 542 10.68 -14.92 1.32
C TYR A 542 11.77 -14.63 2.37
N GLY A 543 11.61 -13.56 3.15
CA GLY A 543 12.61 -13.13 4.13
C GLY A 543 13.80 -12.34 3.55
N ILE A 544 13.92 -12.24 2.23
CA ILE A 544 14.99 -11.49 1.55
C ILE A 544 14.54 -10.04 1.38
N LYS A 545 15.36 -9.08 1.86
CA LYS A 545 15.15 -7.64 1.62
C LYS A 545 15.31 -7.36 0.13
N ILE A 546 14.29 -6.81 -0.52
CA ILE A 546 14.35 -6.48 -1.95
C ILE A 546 15.11 -5.16 -2.15
N SER A 547 16.23 -5.21 -2.89
CA SER A 547 17.05 -4.04 -3.25
C SER A 547 17.19 -3.91 -4.77
N PHE A 548 17.50 -2.71 -5.26
CA PHE A 548 17.79 -2.50 -6.69
C PHE A 548 18.98 -3.33 -7.18
N GLU A 549 19.98 -3.55 -6.32
CA GLU A 549 21.13 -4.40 -6.61
C GLU A 549 20.71 -5.86 -6.88
N ILE A 550 19.83 -6.42 -6.04
CA ILE A 550 19.31 -7.78 -6.25
C ILE A 550 18.53 -7.85 -7.57
N LEU A 551 17.73 -6.83 -7.89
CA LEU A 551 16.97 -6.79 -9.15
C LEU A 551 17.89 -6.67 -10.37
N GLN A 552 18.94 -5.84 -10.31
CA GLN A 552 19.93 -5.73 -11.38
C GLN A 552 20.66 -7.07 -11.59
N ASN A 553 21.10 -7.71 -10.50
CA ASN A 553 21.76 -9.02 -10.55
C ASN A 553 20.83 -10.10 -11.13
N PHE A 554 19.53 -10.06 -10.78
CA PHE A 554 18.54 -10.97 -11.36
C PHE A 554 18.38 -10.75 -12.88
N VAL A 555 18.28 -9.50 -13.32
CA VAL A 555 18.17 -9.17 -14.76
C VAL A 555 19.42 -9.62 -15.53
N VAL A 556 20.62 -9.34 -15.00
CA VAL A 556 21.88 -9.79 -15.59
C VAL A 556 21.92 -11.32 -15.68
N GLY A 557 21.58 -12.02 -14.59
CA GLY A 557 21.52 -13.48 -14.56
C GLY A 557 20.55 -14.05 -15.59
N LEU A 558 19.35 -13.46 -15.74
CA LEU A 558 18.37 -13.85 -16.74
C LEU A 558 18.94 -13.70 -18.17
N PHE A 559 19.57 -12.56 -18.47
CA PHE A 559 20.19 -12.34 -19.78
C PHE A 559 21.33 -13.32 -20.06
N THR A 560 22.15 -13.65 -19.06
CA THR A 560 23.22 -14.65 -19.20
C THR A 560 22.66 -16.03 -19.53
N VAL A 561 21.60 -16.46 -18.84
CA VAL A 561 20.93 -17.74 -19.11
C VAL A 561 20.31 -17.77 -20.51
N ILE A 562 19.61 -16.70 -20.90
CA ILE A 562 19.02 -16.58 -22.23
C ILE A 562 20.13 -16.63 -23.30
N SER A 563 21.23 -15.91 -23.09
CA SER A 563 22.36 -15.87 -24.03
C SER A 563 23.01 -17.24 -24.19
N PHE A 564 23.20 -17.97 -23.09
CA PHE A 564 23.72 -19.33 -23.10
C PHE A 564 22.80 -20.29 -23.88
N VAL A 565 21.49 -20.25 -23.61
CA VAL A 565 20.53 -21.12 -24.29
C VAL A 565 20.43 -20.81 -25.78
N ILE A 566 20.47 -19.53 -26.16
CA ILE A 566 20.53 -19.12 -27.57
C ILE A 566 21.82 -19.61 -28.23
N GLN A 567 22.98 -19.43 -27.58
CA GLN A 567 24.26 -19.90 -28.09
C GLN A 567 24.26 -21.41 -28.31
N GLN A 568 23.77 -22.17 -27.32
CA GLN A 568 23.68 -23.62 -27.40
C GLN A 568 22.82 -24.06 -28.59
N ARG A 569 21.65 -23.42 -28.77
CA ARG A 569 20.72 -23.70 -29.87
C ARG A 569 21.31 -23.44 -31.26
N PHE A 570 22.17 -22.43 -31.41
CA PHE A 570 22.82 -22.15 -32.69
C PHE A 570 24.09 -22.99 -32.93
N SER A 571 24.65 -23.60 -31.87
CA SER A 571 25.84 -24.46 -31.97
C SER A 571 25.51 -25.93 -32.25
N SER A 572 24.31 -26.38 -31.89
CA SER A 572 23.73 -27.69 -32.22
C SER A 572 23.10 -27.66 -33.60
#